data_AF-A0A968D4S2-F1
#
_entry.id   AF-A0A968D4S2-F1
#
_cell.length_a   1.000
_cell.length_b   1.000
_cell.length_c   1.000
_cell.angle_alpha   90.00
_cell.angle_beta   90.00
_cell.angle_gamma   90.00
#
_symmetry.space_group_name_H-M   'P 1'
#
loop_
_entity.id
_entity.type
_entity.pdbx_description
1 polymer ?
#
loop_
_entity_poly.entity_id
_entity_poly.type
_entity_poly.pdbx_seq_one_letter_code
_entity_poly.pdbx_strand_id
1 'polypeptide(L)'
;MKLESFRVQNYKKIRDTDWISCGDLTCLVGKNESGKSAIFRGLSKLNPSDGEKYDGLKEFPRRRYTDEFHSQDWPAASGRFELTQEEKSSLINICAKLDTVSHVIFTRYYSWHLAIEFEPEP
;
A
#
# COMPACT_ATOMS: atom_id res chain seq x y z
N MET A 1 -13.70 0.89 7.22
CA MET A 1 -13.11 0.59 5.91
C MET A 1 -12.82 -0.90 5.82
N LYS A 2 -12.88 -1.48 4.62
CA LYS A 2 -12.47 -2.87 4.32
C LYS A 2 -11.34 -2.85 3.29
N LEU A 3 -10.24 -3.57 3.53
CA LEU A 3 -9.19 -3.74 2.53
C LEU A 3 -9.69 -4.65 1.40
N GLU A 4 -9.81 -4.11 0.19
CA GLU A 4 -10.29 -4.87 -0.97
C GLU A 4 -9.14 -5.30 -1.88
N SER A 5 -8.07 -4.51 -1.96
CA SER A 5 -6.86 -4.92 -2.66
C SER A 5 -5.62 -4.21 -2.13
N PHE A 6 -4.46 -4.81 -2.35
CA PHE A 6 -3.18 -4.21 -2.00
C PHE A 6 -2.17 -4.34 -3.13
N ARG A 7 -1.13 -3.52 -3.08
CA ARG A 7 0.00 -3.56 -4.01
C ARG A 7 1.29 -3.34 -3.24
N VAL A 8 2.32 -4.15 -3.49
CA VAL A 8 3.66 -3.98 -2.91
C VAL A 8 4.64 -3.73 -4.04
N GLN A 9 5.43 -2.68 -3.92
CA GLN A 9 6.36 -2.23 -4.96
C GLN A 9 7.72 -1.95 -4.34
N ASN A 10 8.77 -2.06 -5.16
CA ASN A 10 10.12 -1.65 -4.77
C ASN A 10 10.56 -2.22 -3.40
N TYR A 11 10.28 -3.51 -3.13
CA TYR A 11 10.55 -4.13 -1.83
C TYR A 11 11.27 -5.48 -1.99
N LYS A 12 12.54 -5.52 -1.61
CA LYS A 12 13.47 -6.65 -1.72
C LYS A 12 13.55 -7.13 -3.16
N LYS A 13 12.96 -8.29 -3.47
CA LYS A 13 12.90 -8.86 -4.83
C LYS A 13 11.59 -8.53 -5.56
N ILE A 14 10.66 -7.87 -4.90
CA ILE A 14 9.39 -7.44 -5.47
C ILE A 14 9.66 -6.15 -6.23
N ARG A 15 9.51 -6.19 -7.54
CA ARG A 15 9.45 -4.99 -8.37
C ARG A 15 8.08 -4.35 -8.23
N ASP A 16 7.05 -5.16 -8.50
CA ASP A 16 5.64 -4.80 -8.42
C ASP A 16 4.83 -6.08 -8.29
N THR A 17 3.83 -6.10 -7.41
CA THR A 17 2.86 -7.20 -7.34
C THR A 17 1.66 -7.00 -8.26
N ASP A 18 1.52 -5.80 -8.84
CA ASP A 18 0.23 -5.26 -9.26
C ASP A 18 -0.79 -5.29 -8.11
N TRP A 19 -2.04 -4.95 -8.40
CA TRP A 19 -3.12 -5.03 -7.43
C TRP A 19 -3.51 -6.50 -7.19
N ILE A 20 -3.39 -6.95 -5.95
CA ILE A 20 -3.86 -8.25 -5.47
C ILE A 20 -5.18 -8.04 -4.75
N SER A 21 -6.26 -8.61 -5.27
CA SER A 21 -7.58 -8.58 -4.63
C SER A 21 -7.61 -9.43 -3.36
N CYS A 22 -8.33 -8.94 -2.35
CA CYS A 22 -8.55 -9.58 -1.07
C CYS A 22 -10.02 -9.97 -0.92
N GLY A 23 -10.26 -11.26 -0.71
CA GLY A 23 -11.52 -11.76 -0.15
C GLY A 23 -11.42 -11.93 1.37
N ASP A 24 -12.49 -12.44 1.98
CA ASP A 24 -12.54 -12.70 3.42
C ASP A 24 -11.47 -13.72 3.87
N LEU A 25 -11.09 -14.63 2.96
CA LEU A 25 -9.91 -15.49 3.09
C LEU A 25 -9.08 -15.39 1.81
N THR A 26 -7.85 -14.89 1.94
CA THR A 26 -6.91 -14.77 0.82
C THR A 26 -5.63 -15.53 1.14
N CYS A 27 -5.30 -16.53 0.32
CA CYS A 27 -4.13 -17.39 0.51
C CYS A 27 -3.06 -17.13 -0.56
N LEU A 28 -1.84 -16.80 -0.13
CA LEU A 28 -0.68 -16.72 -1.03
C LEU A 28 0.05 -18.06 -1.05
N VAL A 29 0.06 -18.75 -2.19
CA VAL A 29 0.72 -20.06 -2.38
C VAL A 29 1.84 -19.96 -3.42
N GLY A 30 2.90 -20.74 -3.26
CA GLY A 30 4.00 -20.80 -4.21
C GLY A 30 5.22 -21.50 -3.62
N LYS A 31 6.25 -21.74 -4.43
CA LYS A 31 7.51 -22.37 -3.98
C LYS A 31 8.20 -21.58 -2.85
N ASN A 32 9.09 -22.24 -2.13
CA ASN A 32 10.00 -21.55 -1.22
C ASN A 32 10.77 -20.47 -1.99
N GLU A 33 11.12 -19.40 -1.29
CA GLU A 33 11.76 -18.22 -1.88
C GLU A 33 10.97 -17.57 -3.05
N SER A 34 9.67 -17.80 -3.20
CA SER A 34 8.88 -17.09 -4.23
C SER A 34 8.58 -15.63 -3.89
N GLY A 35 8.65 -15.25 -2.60
CA GLY A 35 8.43 -13.86 -2.16
C GLY A 35 7.19 -13.60 -1.32
N LYS A 36 6.39 -14.62 -1.00
CA LYS A 36 5.21 -14.51 -0.12
C LYS A 36 5.50 -13.76 1.19
N SER A 37 6.54 -14.16 1.92
CA SER A 37 6.92 -13.47 3.17
C SER A 37 7.41 -12.04 2.94
N ALA A 38 7.98 -11.74 1.77
CA ALA A 38 8.37 -10.38 1.43
C ALA A 38 7.15 -9.50 1.14
N ILE A 39 6.11 -10.04 0.49
CA ILE A 39 4.84 -9.34 0.26
C ILE A 39 4.20 -8.97 1.61
N PHE A 40 4.04 -9.93 2.52
CA PHE A 40 3.44 -9.67 3.83
C PHE A 40 4.24 -8.66 4.66
N ARG A 41 5.58 -8.74 4.66
CA ARG A 41 6.44 -7.79 5.39
C ARG A 41 6.44 -6.39 4.77
N GLY A 42 6.34 -6.29 3.45
CA GLY A 42 6.15 -5.01 2.77
C GLY A 42 4.80 -4.41 3.18
N LEU A 43 3.72 -5.17 3.00
CA LEU A 43 2.36 -4.71 3.31
C LEU A 43 2.16 -4.35 4.79
N SER A 44 2.76 -5.08 5.72
CA SER A 44 2.60 -4.81 7.17
C SER A 44 3.08 -3.42 7.58
N LYS A 45 3.99 -2.82 6.81
CA LYS A 45 4.53 -1.47 7.04
C LYS A 45 3.68 -0.36 6.42
N LEU A 46 2.56 -0.69 5.75
CA LEU A 46 1.56 0.30 5.33
C LEU A 46 0.97 1.04 6.55
N ASN A 47 0.64 0.26 7.58
CA ASN A 47 0.16 0.73 8.89
C ASN A 47 0.72 -0.19 10.01
N PRO A 48 1.99 -0.03 10.40
CA PRO A 48 2.63 -0.94 11.33
C PRO A 48 2.12 -0.77 12.77
N SER A 49 1.93 -1.87 13.48
CA SER A 49 1.59 -1.86 14.92
C SER A 49 2.80 -1.60 15.82
N ASP A 50 4.00 -1.92 15.35
CA ASP A 50 5.28 -1.77 16.07
C ASP A 50 6.05 -0.49 15.70
N GLY A 51 5.49 0.32 14.80
CA GLY A 51 6.11 1.54 14.30
C GLY A 51 7.30 1.33 13.35
N GLU A 52 7.57 0.09 12.90
CA GLU A 52 8.69 -0.19 12.01
C GLU A 52 8.49 0.51 10.66
N LYS A 53 9.46 1.35 10.27
CA LYS A 53 9.46 2.04 8.99
C LYS A 53 10.19 1.24 7.91
N TYR A 54 10.07 1.67 6.66
CA TYR A 54 10.87 1.13 5.59
C TYR A 54 12.33 1.56 5.70
N ASP A 55 13.24 0.63 5.47
CA ASP A 55 14.69 0.87 5.44
C ASP A 55 15.17 0.74 3.98
N GLY A 56 15.43 1.87 3.32
CA GLY A 56 15.89 1.88 1.93
C GLY A 56 17.13 1.01 1.68
N LEU A 57 18.10 1.06 2.59
CA LEU A 57 19.37 0.32 2.43
C LEU A 57 19.17 -1.19 2.50
N LYS A 58 18.26 -1.65 3.38
CA LYS A 58 17.98 -3.07 3.60
C LYS A 58 16.87 -3.63 2.71
N GLU A 59 15.89 -2.80 2.35
CA GLU A 59 14.61 -3.24 1.81
C GLU A 59 14.34 -2.75 0.39
N PHE A 60 14.97 -1.68 -0.09
CA PHE A 60 14.87 -1.34 -1.51
C PHE A 60 15.61 -2.37 -2.38
N PRO A 61 15.19 -2.63 -3.64
CA PRO A 61 15.87 -3.60 -4.50
C PRO A 61 17.36 -3.29 -4.65
N ARG A 62 18.20 -4.18 -4.12
CA ARG A 62 19.62 -3.91 -3.89
C ARG A 62 20.38 -3.48 -5.15
N ARG A 63 20.04 -4.07 -6.31
CA ARG A 63 20.66 -3.73 -7.61
C ARG A 63 20.30 -2.34 -8.12
N ARG A 64 19.18 -1.77 -7.68
CA ARG A 64 18.67 -0.45 -8.08
C ARG A 64 19.04 0.63 -7.06
N TYR A 65 19.50 0.24 -5.86
CA TYR A 65 19.69 1.17 -4.75
C TYR A 65 20.63 2.33 -5.10
N THR A 66 21.85 2.02 -5.54
CA THR A 66 22.87 3.03 -5.80
C THR A 66 22.45 4.03 -6.88
N ASP A 67 21.74 3.56 -7.91
CA ASP A 67 21.43 4.36 -9.10
C ASP A 67 20.10 5.09 -8.97
N GLU A 68 19.12 4.53 -8.26
CA GLU A 68 17.73 5.01 -8.29
C GLU A 68 17.20 5.48 -6.94
N PHE A 69 17.71 4.99 -5.80
CA PHE A 69 17.04 5.23 -4.51
C PHE A 69 16.98 6.71 -4.13
N HIS A 70 18.01 7.48 -4.51
CA HIS A 70 18.11 8.90 -4.18
C HIS A 70 17.50 9.83 -5.25
N SER A 71 17.02 9.31 -6.38
CA SER A 71 16.49 10.16 -7.46
C SER A 71 15.08 10.68 -7.17
N GLN A 72 14.31 9.95 -6.35
CA GLN A 72 12.95 10.30 -5.93
C GLN A 72 12.56 9.52 -4.68
N ASP A 73 11.40 9.84 -4.13
CA ASP A 73 10.77 8.98 -3.13
C ASP A 73 10.01 7.84 -3.82
N TRP A 74 10.01 6.67 -3.19
CA TRP A 74 9.51 5.44 -3.80
C TRP A 74 8.31 4.88 -3.05
N PRO A 75 7.23 4.48 -3.75
CA PRO A 75 6.12 3.77 -3.11
C PRO A 75 6.59 2.36 -2.72
N ALA A 76 6.19 1.92 -1.54
CA ALA A 76 6.55 0.62 -0.98
C ALA A 76 5.33 -0.30 -0.83
N ALA A 77 4.24 0.22 -0.27
CA ALA A 77 2.98 -0.50 -0.19
C ALA A 77 1.79 0.44 -0.38
N SER A 78 0.76 -0.08 -1.03
CA SER A 78 -0.54 0.57 -1.20
C SER A 78 -1.66 -0.36 -0.76
N GLY A 79 -2.71 0.21 -0.17
CA GLY A 79 -3.95 -0.49 0.12
C GLY A 79 -5.13 0.31 -0.41
N ARG A 80 -6.02 -0.35 -1.15
CA ARG A 80 -7.29 0.20 -1.63
C ARG A 80 -8.39 -0.31 -0.72
N PHE A 81 -9.08 0.62 -0.08
CA PHE A 81 -10.06 0.34 0.94
C PHE A 81 -11.44 0.81 0.51
N GLU A 82 -12.43 -0.06 0.63
CA GLU A 82 -13.83 0.30 0.49
C GLU A 82 -14.31 1.04 1.75
N LEU A 83 -14.97 2.17 1.54
CA LEU A 83 -15.57 2.98 2.61
C LEU A 83 -16.91 2.41 3.05
N THR A 84 -17.13 2.34 4.37
CA THR A 84 -18.45 2.01 4.92
C THR A 84 -19.43 3.17 4.72
N GLN A 85 -20.73 2.90 4.85
CA GLN A 85 -21.76 3.95 4.76
C GLN A 85 -21.60 5.04 5.83
N GLU A 86 -21.17 4.65 7.04
CA GLU A 86 -20.87 5.59 8.13
C GLU A 86 -19.67 6.49 7.80
N GLU A 87 -18.62 5.92 7.19
CA GLU A 87 -17.44 6.68 6.77
C GLU A 87 -17.75 7.62 5.61
N LYS A 88 -18.52 7.18 4.62
CA LYS A 88 -19.01 8.05 3.53
C LYS A 88 -19.80 9.23 4.07
N SER A 89 -20.75 8.97 4.97
CA SER A 89 -21.54 10.02 5.62
C SER A 89 -20.66 11.02 6.37
N SER A 90 -19.63 10.53 7.07
CA SER A 90 -18.67 11.36 7.79
C SER A 90 -17.81 12.21 6.84
N LEU A 91 -17.36 11.66 5.71
CA LEU A 91 -16.60 12.38 4.70
C LEU A 91 -17.43 13.48 4.02
N ILE A 92 -18.69 13.21 3.69
CA ILE A 92 -19.61 14.19 3.09
C ILE A 92 -19.82 15.38 4.02
N ASN A 93 -19.94 15.14 5.34
CA ASN A 93 -20.06 16.21 6.33
C ASN A 93 -18.82 17.11 6.42
N ILE A 94 -17.64 16.58 6.09
CA ILE A 94 -16.39 17.35 6.05
C ILE A 94 -16.28 18.09 4.71
N CYS A 95 -16.58 17.41 3.61
CA CYS A 95 -16.50 17.95 2.26
C CYS A 95 -17.59 17.34 1.37
N ALA A 96 -18.56 18.16 0.98
CA ALA A 96 -19.69 17.72 0.16
C ALA A 96 -19.29 17.18 -1.23
N LYS A 97 -18.10 17.52 -1.73
CA LYS A 97 -17.60 17.00 -3.03
C LYS A 97 -17.18 15.52 -2.96
N LEU A 98 -17.09 14.93 -1.78
CA LEU A 98 -16.68 13.54 -1.60
C LEU A 98 -17.87 12.56 -1.62
N ASP A 99 -19.05 12.99 -2.07
CA ASP A 99 -20.29 12.20 -2.04
C ASP A 99 -20.26 10.98 -2.97
N THR A 100 -19.51 11.07 -4.07
CA THR A 100 -19.34 9.97 -5.03
C THR A 100 -18.23 9.00 -4.63
N VAL A 101 -17.38 9.36 -3.65
CA VAL A 101 -16.20 8.59 -3.28
C VAL A 101 -16.61 7.26 -2.65
N SER A 102 -16.07 6.18 -3.21
CA SER A 102 -16.36 4.82 -2.82
C SER A 102 -15.18 4.14 -2.14
N HIS A 103 -13.96 4.48 -2.57
CA HIS A 103 -12.73 3.91 -2.08
C HIS A 103 -11.69 4.98 -1.75
N VAL A 104 -10.78 4.61 -0.85
CA VAL A 104 -9.59 5.39 -0.53
C VAL A 104 -8.38 4.51 -0.76
N ILE A 105 -7.39 5.06 -1.47
CA ILE A 105 -6.09 4.42 -1.66
C ILE A 105 -5.08 5.10 -0.77
N PHE A 106 -4.48 4.31 0.12
CA PHE A 106 -3.36 4.75 0.94
C PHE A 106 -2.07 4.20 0.36
N THR A 107 -1.08 5.05 0.10
CA THR A 107 0.25 4.64 -0.36
C THR A 107 1.33 5.13 0.60
N ARG A 108 2.09 4.20 1.18
CA ARG A 108 3.23 4.50 2.03
C ARG A 108 4.52 4.48 1.22
N TYR A 109 5.28 5.56 1.34
CA TYR A 109 6.57 5.72 0.70
C TYR A 109 7.74 5.47 1.66
N TYR A 110 8.95 5.29 1.12
CA TYR A 110 10.17 5.10 1.90
C TYR A 110 10.51 6.29 2.80
N SER A 111 10.16 7.53 2.41
CA SER A 111 10.28 8.73 3.26
C SER A 111 9.35 8.76 4.48
N TRP A 112 8.47 7.75 4.61
CA TRP A 112 7.35 7.70 5.55
C TRP A 112 6.15 8.58 5.20
N HIS A 113 6.20 9.30 4.07
CA HIS A 113 5.04 9.99 3.51
C HIS A 113 3.88 9.02 3.23
N LEU A 114 2.66 9.46 3.56
CA LEU A 114 1.41 8.77 3.25
C LEU A 114 0.66 9.60 2.21
N ALA A 115 0.58 9.09 0.99
CA ALA A 115 -0.34 9.63 -0.01
C ALA A 115 -1.73 9.02 0.21
N ILE A 116 -2.75 9.86 -0.02
CA ILE A 116 -4.16 9.48 0.08
C ILE A 116 -4.82 9.93 -1.22
N GLU A 117 -5.42 8.97 -1.92
CA GLU A 117 -6.14 9.18 -3.17
C GLU A 117 -7.58 8.70 -3.00
N PHE A 118 -8.52 9.36 -3.68
CA PHE A 118 -9.95 9.04 -3.62
C PHE A 118 -10.41 8.45 -4.95
N GLU A 119 -11.30 7.46 -4.88
CA GLU A 119 -11.84 6.82 -6.08
C GLU A 119 -13.37 6.68 -5.99
N PRO A 120 -14.13 7.19 -6.99
CA PRO A 120 -13.68 8.07 -8.07
C PRO A 120 -13.11 9.41 -7.54
N GLU A 121 -12.33 10.09 -8.38
CA GLU A 121 -11.81 11.42 -8.05
C GLU A 121 -12.98 12.43 -7.91
N PRO A 122 -12.99 13.24 -6.82
CA PRO A 122 -14.04 14.23 -6.53
C PRO A 122 -13.94 15.54 -7.32
#